data_AF-A0ABD0NZ91-F1
#
_entry.id   AF-A0ABD0NZ91-F1
#
_cell.length_a   1.000
_cell.length_b   1.000
_cell.length_c   1.000
_cell.angle_alpha   90.00
_cell.angle_beta   90.00
_cell.angle_gamma   90.00
#
_symmetry.space_group_name_H-M   'P 1'
#
loop_
_entity.id
_entity.type
_entity.pdbx_description
1 polymer ?
#
loop_
_entity_poly.entity_id
_entity_poly.type
_entity_poly.pdbx_seq_one_letter_code
_entity_poly.pdbx_strand_id
1 'polypeptide(L)'
;WTLLMDPQVWLDAATQIFFSLSLAFGGLIAFSSYNPKKNNCERDALVVGIINSATSLYASIPIFAILGFKATSNFNSCINSNILDLTNAFDVTDKNITIESYDNWLTHLNGTDPDKVSSLKLKHCDLQNFLDQ
;
A
#
# COMPACT_ATOMS: atom_id res chain seq x y z
N TRP A 1 -1.67 1.90 -17.54
CA TRP A 1 -0.96 2.29 -18.79
C TRP A 1 -1.06 3.78 -19.09
N THR A 2 -2.18 4.46 -18.80
CA THR A 2 -2.30 5.92 -18.91
C THR A 2 -1.23 6.68 -18.11
N LEU A 3 -0.85 6.17 -16.93
CA LEU A 3 0.26 6.72 -16.14
C LEU A 3 1.59 6.80 -16.89
N LEU A 4 1.87 5.93 -17.86
CA LEU A 4 3.14 5.99 -18.61
C LEU A 4 3.22 7.20 -19.55
N MET A 5 2.07 7.82 -19.88
CA MET A 5 2.03 9.05 -20.66
C MET A 5 2.26 10.29 -19.80
N ASP A 6 2.26 10.15 -18.47
CA ASP A 6 2.52 11.25 -17.55
C ASP A 6 4.05 11.49 -17.42
N PRO A 7 4.57 12.66 -17.80
CA PRO A 7 6.00 12.97 -17.65
C PRO A 7 6.47 12.99 -16.19
N GLN A 8 5.58 13.23 -15.22
CA GLN A 8 5.96 13.21 -13.80
C GLN A 8 6.43 11.82 -13.36
N VAL A 9 5.78 10.76 -13.84
CA VAL A 9 6.16 9.37 -13.52
C VAL A 9 7.59 9.06 -13.96
N TRP A 10 8.03 9.59 -15.10
CA TRP A 10 9.39 9.42 -15.59
C TRP A 10 10.41 10.27 -14.83
N LEU A 11 10.02 11.48 -14.42
CA LEU A 11 10.86 12.35 -13.58
C LEU A 11 11.12 11.70 -12.21
N ASP A 12 10.08 11.17 -11.58
CA ASP A 12 10.18 10.48 -10.29
C ASP A 12 11.04 9.21 -10.41
N ALA A 13 10.83 8.41 -11.46
CA ALA A 13 11.63 7.22 -11.72
C ALA A 13 13.11 7.54 -11.92
N ALA A 14 13.44 8.59 -12.70
CA ALA A 14 14.82 9.03 -12.89
C ALA A 14 15.44 9.50 -11.58
N THR A 15 14.71 10.31 -10.81
CA THR A 15 15.15 10.84 -9.51
C THR A 15 15.43 9.70 -8.53
N GLN A 16 14.55 8.69 -8.48
CA GLN A 16 14.73 7.51 -7.64
C GLN A 16 16.02 6.75 -7.96
N ILE A 17 16.37 6.58 -9.23
CA ILE A 17 17.62 5.92 -9.63
C ILE A 17 18.85 6.72 -9.21
N PHE A 18 18.83 8.05 -9.37
CA PHE A 18 19.93 8.92 -8.94
C PHE A 18 20.17 8.82 -7.43
N PHE A 19 19.10 8.83 -6.62
CA PHE A 19 19.22 8.64 -5.17
C PHE A 19 19.64 7.22 -4.80
N SER A 20 19.04 6.19 -5.41
CA SER A 20 19.33 4.79 -5.10
C SER A 20 20.80 4.43 -5.35
N LEU A 21 21.37 4.89 -6.47
CA LEU A 21 22.76 4.66 -6.83
C LEU A 21 23.72 5.73 -6.29
N SER A 22 23.20 6.77 -5.61
CA SER A 22 23.99 7.90 -5.13
C SER A 22 24.83 8.56 -6.25
N LEU A 23 24.23 8.73 -7.43
CA LEU A 23 24.86 9.42 -8.56
C LEU A 23 25.01 10.92 -8.29
N ALA A 24 26.03 11.56 -8.86
CA ALA A 24 26.34 12.98 -8.70
C ALA A 24 26.77 13.46 -7.29
N PHE A 25 26.88 12.55 -6.30
CA PHE A 25 27.39 12.89 -4.96
C PHE A 25 28.92 12.78 -4.80
N GLY A 26 29.65 12.35 -5.84
CA GLY A 26 31.12 12.26 -5.85
C GLY A 26 31.72 11.06 -5.08
N GLY A 27 30.95 10.41 -4.19
CA GLY A 27 31.43 9.25 -3.42
C GLY A 27 31.92 8.08 -4.28
N LEU A 28 31.17 7.72 -5.32
CA LEU A 28 31.57 6.67 -6.27
C LEU A 28 32.86 7.04 -7.03
N ILE A 29 33.05 8.31 -7.37
CA ILE A 29 34.27 8.80 -8.03
C ILE A 29 35.46 8.62 -7.09
N ALA A 30 35.33 9.06 -5.83
CA ALA A 30 36.36 8.90 -4.81
C ALA A 30 36.72 7.42 -4.59
N PHE A 31 35.72 6.53 -4.44
CA PHE A 31 35.99 5.10 -4.28
C PHE A 31 36.66 4.48 -5.50
N SER A 32 36.21 4.83 -6.71
CA SER A 32 36.82 4.32 -7.94
C SER A 32 38.26 4.79 -8.15
N SER A 33 38.65 5.95 -7.58
CA SER A 33 40.00 6.51 -7.70
C SER A 33 41.08 5.66 -7.00
N TYR A 34 40.68 4.79 -6.06
CA TYR A 34 41.58 3.87 -5.37
C TYR A 34 41.77 2.54 -6.12
N ASN A 35 41.05 2.29 -7.21
CA ASN A 35 41.17 1.04 -7.96
C ASN A 35 42.44 0.99 -8.83
N PRO A 36 42.99 -0.21 -9.11
CA PRO A 36 44.09 -0.36 -10.05
C PRO A 36 43.73 0.14 -11.46
N LYS A 37 44.72 0.68 -12.20
CA LYS A 37 44.52 1.22 -13.56
C LYS A 37 43.93 0.22 -14.57
N LYS A 38 44.12 -1.09 -14.34
CA LYS A 38 43.59 -2.19 -15.19
C LYS A 38 42.38 -2.89 -14.55
N ASN A 39 41.56 -2.17 -13.80
CA ASN A 39 40.31 -2.70 -13.26
C ASN A 39 39.21 -2.75 -14.33
N ASN A 40 38.34 -3.77 -14.31
CA ASN A 40 37.18 -3.85 -15.18
C ASN A 40 36.00 -3.08 -14.60
N CYS A 41 36.01 -1.76 -14.75
CA CYS A 41 34.97 -0.87 -14.22
C CYS A 41 33.59 -1.07 -14.88
N GLU A 42 33.54 -1.54 -16.13
CA GLU A 42 32.29 -1.82 -16.84
C GLU A 42 31.52 -2.95 -16.14
N ARG A 43 32.21 -4.06 -15.83
CA ARG A 43 31.62 -5.17 -15.09
C ARG A 43 31.14 -4.74 -13.71
N ASP A 44 31.95 -3.95 -13.00
CA ASP A 44 31.59 -3.46 -11.67
C ASP A 44 30.33 -2.59 -11.71
N ALA A 45 30.24 -1.67 -12.68
CA ALA A 45 29.07 -0.81 -12.85
C ALA A 45 27.79 -1.62 -13.15
N LEU A 46 27.87 -2.62 -14.03
CA LEU A 46 26.74 -3.50 -14.35
C LEU A 46 26.29 -4.32 -13.13
N VAL A 47 27.23 -4.93 -12.41
CA VAL A 47 26.92 -5.75 -11.22
C VAL A 47 26.28 -4.89 -10.14
N VAL A 48 26.82 -3.71 -9.85
CA VAL A 48 26.26 -2.78 -8.87
C VAL A 48 24.84 -2.35 -9.26
N GLY A 49 24.61 -1.98 -10.52
CA GLY A 49 23.28 -1.57 -11.00
C GLY A 49 22.23 -2.68 -10.89
N ILE A 50 22.59 -3.91 -11.26
CA ILE A 50 21.70 -5.08 -11.16
C ILE A 50 21.38 -5.38 -9.70
N ILE A 51 22.39 -5.45 -8.83
CA ILE A 51 22.19 -5.77 -7.41
C ILE A 51 21.37 -4.68 -6.72
N ASN A 52 21.60 -3.41 -7.03
CA ASN A 52 20.81 -2.30 -6.50
C ASN A 52 19.32 -2.50 -6.82
N SER A 53 18.99 -2.72 -8.09
CA SER A 53 17.61 -2.88 -8.54
C SER A 53 16.96 -4.17 -8.00
N ALA A 54 17.70 -5.28 -7.98
CA ALA A 54 17.23 -6.55 -7.43
C ALA A 54 16.94 -6.45 -5.93
N THR A 55 17.81 -5.74 -5.19
CA THR A 55 17.60 -5.48 -3.76
C THR A 55 16.35 -4.63 -3.53
N SER A 56 16.11 -3.60 -4.34
CA SER A 56 14.89 -2.79 -4.25
C SER A 56 13.62 -3.62 -4.47
N LEU A 57 13.62 -4.48 -5.49
CA LEU A 57 12.49 -5.40 -5.76
C LEU A 57 12.30 -6.37 -4.60
N TYR A 58 13.37 -6.97 -4.08
CA TYR A 58 13.30 -7.88 -2.95
C TYR A 58 12.75 -7.20 -1.69
N ALA A 59 13.23 -5.99 -1.37
CA ALA A 59 12.78 -5.22 -0.22
C ALA A 59 11.30 -4.79 -0.32
N SER A 60 10.76 -4.63 -1.52
CA SER A 60 9.35 -4.27 -1.70
C SER A 60 8.38 -5.37 -1.24
N ILE A 61 8.78 -6.65 -1.29
CA ILE A 61 7.91 -7.79 -0.95
C ILE A 61 7.40 -7.70 0.50
N PRO A 62 8.26 -7.66 1.53
CA PRO A 62 7.79 -7.53 2.91
C PRO A 62 7.09 -6.21 3.18
N ILE A 63 7.50 -5.11 2.54
CA ILE A 63 6.84 -3.81 2.70
C ILE A 63 5.38 -3.88 2.23
N PHE A 64 5.13 -4.36 1.02
CA PHE A 64 3.76 -4.50 0.52
C PHE A 64 2.94 -5.54 1.29
N ALA A 65 3.56 -6.61 1.79
CA ALA A 65 2.87 -7.58 2.66
C ALA A 65 2.37 -6.92 3.96
N ILE A 66 3.20 -6.09 4.60
CA ILE A 66 2.83 -5.38 5.82
C ILE A 66 1.76 -4.32 5.55
N LEU A 67 1.88 -3.56 4.44
CA LEU A 67 0.87 -2.57 4.05
C LEU A 67 -0.48 -3.23 3.77
N GLY A 68 -0.49 -4.35 3.04
CA GLY A 68 -1.71 -5.12 2.78
C GLY A 68 -2.36 -5.66 4.06
N PHE A 69 -1.55 -6.18 4.99
CA PHE A 69 -2.06 -6.61 6.30
C PHE A 69 -2.65 -5.44 7.11
N LYS A 70 -1.94 -4.31 7.17
CA LYS A 70 -2.41 -3.09 7.85
C LYS A 70 -3.73 -2.60 7.26
N ALA A 71 -3.83 -2.52 5.94
CA ALA A 71 -5.04 -2.08 5.25
C ALA A 71 -6.22 -3.02 5.54
N THR A 72 -6.00 -4.34 5.48
CA THR A 72 -7.03 -5.34 5.78
C THR A 72 -7.46 -5.29 7.25
N SER A 73 -6.53 -5.11 8.18
CA SER A 73 -6.82 -4.97 9.61
C SER A 73 -7.66 -3.72 9.91
N ASN A 74 -7.30 -2.59 9.30
CA ASN A 74 -8.06 -1.34 9.43
C ASN A 74 -9.45 -1.43 8.82
N PHE A 75 -9.57 -2.05 7.63
CA PHE A 75 -10.85 -2.31 6.99
C PHE A 75 -11.76 -3.16 7.88
N ASN A 76 -11.24 -4.26 8.42
CA ASN A 76 -11.99 -5.14 9.33
C ASN A 76 -12.41 -4.41 10.61
N SER A 77 -11.54 -3.57 11.18
CA SER A 77 -11.86 -2.76 12.36
C SER A 77 -12.98 -1.73 12.06
N CYS A 78 -12.96 -1.12 10.88
CA CYS A 78 -14.00 -0.21 10.42
C CYS A 78 -15.36 -0.91 10.31
N ILE A 79 -15.41 -2.06 9.63
CA ILE A 79 -16.65 -2.85 9.49
C ILE A 79 -17.17 -3.33 10.85
N ASN A 80 -16.27 -3.82 11.73
CA ASN A 80 -16.67 -4.26 13.07
C ASN A 80 -17.28 -3.13 13.90
N SER A 81 -16.82 -1.88 13.73
CA SER A 81 -17.47 -0.71 14.34
C SER A 81 -18.90 -0.55 13.85
N ASN A 82 -19.14 -0.62 12.54
CA ASN A 82 -20.48 -0.51 11.96
C ASN A 82 -21.40 -1.68 12.36
N ILE A 83 -20.85 -2.90 12.42
CA ILE A 83 -21.58 -4.08 12.90
C ILE A 83 -22.06 -3.85 14.34
N LEU A 84 -21.18 -3.34 15.21
CA LEU A 84 -21.54 -3.05 16.59
C LEU A 84 -22.67 -2.01 16.69
N ASP A 85 -22.59 -0.94 15.89
CA ASP A 85 -23.63 0.09 15.84
C ASP A 85 -24.98 -0.47 15.38
N LEU A 86 -24.99 -1.34 14.35
CA LEU A 86 -26.18 -2.02 13.86
C LEU A 86 -26.76 -2.99 14.89
N THR A 87 -25.92 -3.81 15.51
CA THR A 87 -26.32 -4.79 16.53
C THR A 87 -26.98 -4.08 17.72
N ASN A 88 -26.38 -2.99 18.21
CA ASN A 88 -26.94 -2.19 19.30
C ASN A 88 -28.26 -1.51 18.93
N ALA A 89 -28.41 -1.06 17.70
CA ALA A 89 -29.61 -0.35 17.26
C ALA A 89 -30.80 -1.28 17.00
N PHE A 90 -30.55 -2.45 16.42
CA PHE A 90 -31.58 -3.41 16.02
C PHE A 90 -31.77 -4.55 17.02
N ASP A 91 -31.07 -4.52 18.17
CA ASP A 91 -31.09 -5.56 19.21
C ASP A 91 -30.90 -6.96 18.63
N VAL A 92 -30.00 -7.04 17.63
CA VAL A 92 -29.65 -8.32 16.99
C VAL A 92 -28.76 -9.08 17.97
N THR A 93 -28.93 -10.40 18.06
CA THR A 93 -28.04 -11.21 18.90
C THR A 93 -26.60 -11.09 18.41
N ASP A 94 -25.67 -10.81 19.33
CA ASP A 94 -24.24 -10.80 19.06
C ASP A 94 -23.84 -12.09 18.32
N LYS A 95 -23.15 -11.94 17.18
CA LYS A 95 -22.65 -13.00 16.25
C LYS A 95 -23.53 -13.39 15.07
N ASN A 96 -24.70 -12.80 14.85
CA ASN A 96 -25.46 -13.09 13.61
C ASN A 96 -24.93 -12.34 12.38
N ILE A 97 -24.27 -11.19 12.59
CA ILE A 97 -23.65 -10.38 11.53
C ILE A 97 -22.13 -10.63 11.56
N THR A 98 -21.60 -11.11 10.45
CA THR A 98 -20.15 -11.31 10.23
C THR A 98 -19.66 -10.34 9.15
N ILE A 99 -18.34 -10.13 9.05
CA ILE A 99 -17.73 -9.27 8.02
C ILE A 99 -18.14 -9.73 6.60
N GLU A 100 -18.20 -11.04 6.36
CA GLU A 100 -18.59 -11.62 5.07
C GLU A 100 -20.09 -11.46 4.75
N SER A 101 -20.94 -11.36 5.78
CA SER A 101 -22.39 -11.21 5.63
C SER A 101 -22.88 -9.78 5.83
N TYR A 102 -21.98 -8.85 6.13
CA TYR A 102 -22.28 -7.46 6.48
C TYR A 102 -23.11 -6.76 5.39
N ASP A 103 -22.71 -6.85 4.11
CA ASP A 103 -23.42 -6.16 3.03
C ASP A 103 -24.84 -6.70 2.81
N ASN A 104 -25.02 -8.01 2.98
CA ASN A 104 -26.34 -8.66 2.89
C ASN A 104 -27.24 -8.17 4.04
N TRP A 105 -26.71 -8.12 5.26
CA TRP A 105 -27.42 -7.62 6.43
C TRP A 105 -27.74 -6.12 6.32
N LEU A 106 -26.78 -5.32 5.85
CA LEU A 106 -26.97 -3.89 5.65
C LEU A 106 -28.10 -3.62 4.65
N THR A 107 -28.12 -4.36 3.54
CA THR A 107 -29.19 -4.26 2.54
C THR A 107 -30.55 -4.69 3.12
N HIS A 108 -30.59 -5.77 3.90
CA HIS A 108 -31.81 -6.26 4.54
C HIS A 108 -32.38 -5.27 5.56
N LEU A 109 -31.54 -4.71 6.43
CA LEU A 109 -31.94 -3.74 7.45
C LEU A 109 -32.36 -2.41 6.83
N ASN A 110 -31.66 -1.95 5.79
CA ASN A 110 -32.03 -0.74 5.05
C ASN A 110 -33.38 -0.90 4.32
N GLY A 111 -33.69 -2.10 3.84
CA GLY A 111 -35.01 -2.41 3.27
C GLY A 111 -36.14 -2.50 4.30
N THR A 112 -35.82 -2.76 5.58
CA THR A 112 -36.79 -2.92 6.66
C THR A 112 -37.10 -1.59 7.35
N ASP A 113 -36.07 -0.84 7.72
CA ASP A 113 -36.20 0.47 8.39
C ASP A 113 -35.05 1.41 7.96
N PRO A 114 -35.21 2.12 6.83
CA PRO A 114 -34.16 2.96 6.26
C PRO A 114 -33.85 4.21 7.11
N ASP A 115 -34.84 4.73 7.83
CA ASP A 115 -34.68 5.93 8.66
C ASP A 115 -33.80 5.64 9.87
N LYS A 116 -33.99 4.47 10.48
CA LYS A 116 -33.16 4.02 11.60
C LYS A 116 -31.73 3.72 11.17
N VAL A 117 -31.50 3.09 10.01
CA VAL A 117 -30.15 2.89 9.46
C VAL A 117 -29.46 4.22 9.16
N SER A 118 -30.17 5.17 8.57
CA SER A 118 -29.63 6.50 8.23
C SER A 118 -29.25 7.30 9.48
N SER A 119 -29.92 7.07 10.62
CA SER A 119 -29.60 7.73 11.89
C SER A 119 -28.26 7.30 12.49
N LEU A 120 -27.77 6.09 12.16
CA LEU A 120 -26.57 5.49 12.76
C LEU A 120 -25.26 6.05 12.21
N LYS A 121 -25.29 6.82 11.10
CA LYS A 121 -24.10 7.44 10.47
C LYS A 121 -22.90 6.47 10.34
N LEU A 122 -23.16 5.30 9.76
CA LEU A 122 -22.15 4.26 9.56
C LEU A 122 -20.93 4.80 8.79
N LYS A 123 -19.74 4.35 9.17
CA LYS A 123 -18.49 4.73 8.49
C LYS A 123 -18.42 4.10 7.11
N HIS A 124 -17.94 4.84 6.12
CA HIS A 124 -17.62 4.28 4.82
C HIS A 124 -16.27 3.56 4.88
N CYS A 125 -16.31 2.24 4.91
CA CYS A 125 -15.13 1.39 4.96
C CYS A 125 -14.77 0.96 3.54
N ASP A 126 -13.67 1.48 2.99
CA ASP A 126 -13.16 1.11 1.67
C ASP A 126 -11.70 0.70 1.78
N LEU A 127 -11.39 -0.50 1.31
CA LEU A 127 -10.05 -1.06 1.35
C LEU A 127 -9.06 -0.22 0.53
N GLN A 128 -9.49 0.35 -0.60
CA GLN A 128 -8.62 1.15 -1.46
C GLN A 128 -8.12 2.40 -0.73
N ASN A 129 -9.01 3.08 0.00
CA ASN A 129 -8.64 4.22 0.84
C ASN A 129 -7.65 3.86 1.95
N PHE A 130 -7.65 2.61 2.44
CA PHE A 130 -6.67 2.15 3.43
C PHE A 130 -5.34 1.69 2.82
N LEU A 131 -5.33 1.30 1.54
CA LEU A 131 -4.11 0.98 0.79
C LEU A 131 -3.38 2.25 0.33
N ASP A 132 -4.12 3.31 0.07
CA ASP A 132 -3.60 4.61 -0.37
C ASP A 132 -3.10 5.50 0.80
N GLN A 133 -3.17 5.00 2.06
CA GLN A 133 -2.73 5.68 3.30
C GLN A 133 -1.42 5.12 3.89
#